data_AF-A0A356M2K1-F1
#
_entry.id   AF-A0A356M2K1-F1
#
_cell.length_a   1.000
_cell.length_b   1.000
_cell.length_c   1.000
_cell.angle_alpha   90.00
_cell.angle_beta   90.00
_cell.angle_gamma   90.00
#
_symmetry.space_group_name_H-M   'P 1'
#
loop_
_entity.id
_entity.type
_entity.pdbx_description
1 polymer ?
#
loop_
_entity_poly.entity_id
_entity_poly.type
_entity_poly.pdbx_seq_one_letter_code
_entity_poly.pdbx_strand_id
1 'polypeptide(L)'
;MTLRNQEIPARICTRQDLENDFQEIGIRAGMTLVVHSSLKSLGWVPGGARSVVDALLAVLGLDGTLVMPAHCGDNSDPAYWRHPPVPEDWWSVIRSETPPFDPALSPCSGMGAVADCFRAYPGVLRSNHPTSSFIARGPQAAELLARHDLDCCLGENSPCGALERANAWVLLLGVDFDRCTVMHLAEYRSQCRTSIRQASAICKDGRREFAPYTELEFDSDDFPAPGREMEASGLVRRLVVSGSQLRLFRVRDAVKTAESWLGRNRLRRLGEPDRLRILDYLRQEPEYNLFLIGDIENFGMAPDFMDVMAYEKDGAIDSVLLRYHHSFIPYSHKPDFDTAPLLSALRTPNLRILSGKQSVIDRLRPHLPGFKWRNSFLMKLSRADLKDSAAEDPPPPQDVVIRRTAAGDVPALADFIAGIAEFSRQGSRAEQVAELQAVVDSGSNHYFIAEHQGQIIADAGTTAENSLSAMVVAVATRPDWRNRGLASRLVSALAADRLSGGREYLCLFYDNPAAGKIYRRLGFQDAGQWAMAVPESPIPVKEE
;
A
#
# COMPACT_ATOMS: atom_id res chain seq x y z
N MET A 1 30.28 -23.44 15.66
CA MET A 1 29.18 -23.78 16.59
C MET A 1 29.27 -22.82 17.77
N THR A 2 28.64 -21.66 17.66
CA THR A 2 28.56 -20.72 18.77
C THR A 2 27.52 -21.28 19.74
N LEU A 3 27.97 -21.82 20.87
CA LEU A 3 27.10 -22.20 21.98
C LEU A 3 26.40 -20.92 22.44
N ARG A 4 25.17 -20.68 21.96
CA ARG A 4 24.29 -19.67 22.55
C ARG A 4 24.15 -20.06 24.02
N ASN A 5 24.37 -19.11 24.94
CA ASN A 5 24.02 -19.25 26.35
C ASN A 5 22.58 -19.76 26.42
N GLN A 6 22.40 -21.07 26.60
CA GLN A 6 21.11 -21.65 26.87
C GLN A 6 20.87 -21.42 28.36
N GLU A 7 19.93 -20.53 28.68
CA GLU A 7 19.43 -20.43 30.04
C GLU A 7 18.99 -21.82 30.51
N ILE A 8 19.42 -22.21 31.72
CA ILE A 8 19.01 -23.47 32.32
C ILE A 8 17.48 -23.45 32.45
N PRO A 9 16.74 -24.40 31.86
CA PRO A 9 15.29 -24.37 31.91
C PRO A 9 14.79 -24.42 33.36
N ALA A 10 14.00 -23.42 33.75
CA ALA A 10 13.52 -23.32 35.13
C ALA A 10 12.36 -24.27 35.46
N ARG A 11 11.72 -24.87 34.44
CA ARG A 11 10.48 -25.66 34.56
C ARG A 11 10.43 -26.80 33.55
N ILE A 12 9.84 -27.92 33.98
CA ILE A 12 9.50 -29.07 33.15
C ILE A 12 8.01 -29.03 32.81
N CYS A 13 7.66 -29.29 31.56
CA CYS A 13 6.28 -29.39 31.07
C CYS A 13 6.13 -30.74 30.37
N THR A 14 5.45 -31.68 31.02
CA THR A 14 5.31 -33.05 30.49
C THR A 14 4.16 -33.16 29.50
N ARG A 15 4.14 -34.26 28.73
CA ARG A 15 3.00 -34.58 27.86
C ARG A 15 1.68 -34.65 28.65
N GLN A 16 1.69 -35.22 29.86
CA GLN A 16 0.48 -35.33 30.68
C GLN A 16 -0.01 -33.97 31.15
N ASP A 17 0.90 -33.06 31.52
CA ASP A 17 0.56 -31.68 31.88
C ASP A 17 -0.16 -31.00 30.70
N LEU A 18 0.43 -31.11 29.50
CA LEU A 18 -0.17 -30.56 28.27
C LEU A 18 -1.57 -31.15 27.98
N GLU A 19 -1.75 -32.46 28.08
CA GLU A 19 -3.06 -33.10 27.86
C GLU A 19 -4.10 -32.60 28.88
N ASN A 20 -3.73 -32.50 30.15
CA ASN A 20 -4.59 -32.00 31.22
C ASN A 20 -4.97 -30.53 30.97
N ASP A 21 -4.00 -29.69 30.65
CA ASP A 21 -4.19 -28.25 30.46
C ASP A 21 -5.00 -27.94 29.20
N PHE A 22 -4.80 -28.70 28.12
CA PHE A 22 -5.62 -28.63 26.92
C PHE A 22 -7.07 -28.99 27.22
N GLN A 23 -7.32 -30.00 28.06
CA GLN A 23 -8.67 -30.32 28.52
C GLN A 23 -9.21 -29.25 29.47
N GLU A 24 -8.40 -28.69 30.36
CA GLU A 24 -8.83 -27.66 31.31
C GLU A 24 -9.27 -26.37 30.58
N ILE A 25 -8.46 -25.86 29.64
CA ILE A 25 -8.82 -24.66 28.87
C ILE A 25 -10.05 -24.89 27.96
N GLY A 26 -10.33 -26.15 27.62
CA GLY A 26 -11.59 -26.56 27.01
C GLY A 26 -11.51 -27.21 25.64
N ILE A 27 -10.33 -27.72 25.25
CA ILE A 27 -10.17 -28.54 24.04
C ILE A 27 -10.83 -29.90 24.28
N ARG A 28 -11.65 -30.36 23.34
CA ARG A 28 -12.43 -31.60 23.45
C ARG A 28 -12.22 -32.46 22.22
N ALA A 29 -12.51 -33.76 22.36
CA ALA A 29 -12.53 -34.68 21.25
C ALA A 29 -13.50 -34.20 20.15
N GLY A 30 -13.15 -34.44 18.88
CA GLY A 30 -13.98 -34.03 17.73
C GLY A 30 -13.87 -32.57 17.32
N MET A 31 -13.10 -31.74 18.04
CA MET A 31 -12.90 -30.34 17.63
C MET A 31 -12.04 -30.22 16.37
N THR A 32 -12.34 -29.21 15.56
CA THR A 32 -11.41 -28.68 14.55
C THR A 32 -10.63 -27.53 15.17
N LEU A 33 -9.31 -27.70 15.30
CA LEU A 33 -8.44 -26.82 16.05
C LEU A 33 -7.27 -26.35 15.18
N VAL A 34 -7.15 -25.04 14.97
CA VAL A 34 -5.94 -24.42 14.43
C VAL A 34 -5.02 -23.98 15.56
N VAL A 35 -3.73 -24.32 15.48
CA VAL A 35 -2.76 -24.07 16.54
C VAL A 35 -1.62 -23.20 16.04
N HIS A 36 -1.31 -22.15 16.82
CA HIS A 36 -0.09 -21.35 16.71
C HIS A 36 0.70 -21.54 18.00
N SER A 37 2.01 -21.76 17.94
CA SER A 37 2.76 -22.15 19.14
C SER A 37 4.21 -21.68 19.20
N SER A 38 4.70 -21.51 20.43
CA SER A 38 6.10 -21.31 20.76
C SER A 38 6.58 -22.39 21.73
N LEU A 39 7.32 -23.39 21.23
CA LEU A 39 7.82 -24.48 22.09
C LEU A 39 8.70 -23.96 23.24
N LYS A 40 9.49 -22.92 22.99
CA LYS A 40 10.39 -22.32 23.99
C LYS A 40 9.64 -21.73 25.17
N SER A 41 8.40 -21.25 24.96
CA SER A 41 7.59 -20.66 26.02
C SER A 41 7.21 -21.65 27.14
N LEU A 42 7.26 -22.96 26.85
CA LEU A 42 6.83 -24.03 27.76
C LEU A 42 7.95 -24.48 28.73
N GLY A 43 9.15 -23.91 28.62
CA GLY A 43 10.32 -24.41 29.34
C GLY A 43 10.87 -25.69 28.71
N TRP A 44 11.22 -26.68 29.53
CA TRP A 44 11.73 -27.96 29.04
C TRP A 44 10.60 -28.97 28.87
N VAL A 45 10.40 -29.43 27.64
CA VAL A 45 9.40 -30.46 27.30
C VAL A 45 10.15 -31.76 26.99
N PRO A 46 10.03 -32.83 27.80
CA PRO A 46 10.56 -34.14 27.45
C PRO A 46 10.00 -34.57 26.10
N GLY A 47 10.84 -34.91 25.12
CA GLY A 47 10.42 -35.24 23.75
C GLY A 47 10.14 -34.01 22.85
N GLY A 48 10.23 -32.78 23.37
CA GLY A 48 10.13 -31.54 22.61
C GLY A 48 8.80 -31.39 21.85
N ALA A 49 8.89 -30.93 20.61
CA ALA A 49 7.74 -30.70 19.74
C ALA A 49 6.82 -31.92 19.58
N ARG A 50 7.40 -33.13 19.51
CA ARG A 50 6.65 -34.39 19.38
C ARG A 50 5.62 -34.55 20.51
N SER A 51 6.01 -34.27 21.74
CA SER A 51 5.14 -34.38 22.91
C SER A 51 3.95 -33.43 22.86
N VAL A 52 4.16 -32.22 22.32
CA VAL A 52 3.08 -31.24 22.12
C VAL A 52 2.09 -31.74 21.05
N VAL A 53 2.60 -32.22 19.91
CA VAL A 53 1.75 -32.75 18.83
C VAL A 53 0.99 -34.00 19.29
N ASP A 54 1.66 -34.92 19.98
CA ASP A 54 1.04 -36.14 20.50
C ASP A 54 -0.05 -35.82 21.54
N ALA A 55 0.18 -34.82 22.43
CA ALA A 55 -0.83 -34.36 23.38
C ALA A 55 -2.06 -33.76 22.69
N LEU A 56 -1.86 -32.89 21.69
CA LEU A 56 -2.96 -32.30 20.92
C LEU A 56 -3.79 -33.37 20.22
N LEU A 57 -3.14 -34.31 19.53
CA LEU A 57 -3.81 -35.41 18.84
C LEU A 57 -4.55 -36.34 19.82
N ALA A 58 -3.99 -36.60 21.00
CA ALA A 58 -4.63 -37.42 22.02
C ALA A 58 -5.92 -36.77 22.54
N VAL A 59 -5.90 -35.47 22.84
CA VAL A 59 -7.08 -34.74 23.35
C VAL A 59 -8.16 -34.57 22.28
N LEU A 60 -7.77 -34.36 21.01
CA LEU A 60 -8.70 -34.23 19.89
C LEU A 60 -9.34 -35.57 19.47
N GLY A 61 -8.68 -36.70 19.76
CA GLY A 61 -9.15 -38.03 19.38
C GLY A 61 -9.19 -38.26 17.86
N LEU A 62 -9.76 -39.39 17.46
CA LEU A 62 -9.84 -39.79 16.04
C LEU A 62 -10.83 -38.93 15.23
N ASP A 63 -11.83 -38.36 15.90
CA ASP A 63 -12.87 -37.54 15.27
C ASP A 63 -12.48 -36.06 15.15
N GLY A 64 -11.38 -35.65 15.81
CA GLY A 64 -10.89 -34.27 15.78
C GLY A 64 -9.99 -33.99 14.58
N THR A 65 -9.89 -32.71 14.20
CA THR A 65 -9.01 -32.24 13.13
C THR A 65 -8.04 -31.20 13.66
N LEU A 66 -6.74 -31.50 13.58
CA LEU A 66 -5.66 -30.57 13.95
C LEU A 66 -5.14 -29.85 12.70
N VAL A 67 -5.01 -28.54 12.78
CA VAL A 67 -4.53 -27.67 11.70
C VAL A 67 -3.42 -26.75 12.22
N MET A 68 -2.39 -26.49 11.42
CA MET A 68 -1.37 -25.47 11.70
C MET A 68 -1.00 -24.73 10.41
N PRO A 69 -0.68 -23.43 10.46
CA PRO A 69 -0.03 -22.77 9.33
C PRO A 69 1.36 -23.38 9.11
N ALA A 70 1.73 -23.52 7.84
CA ALA A 70 2.99 -24.08 7.37
C ALA A 70 3.60 -23.15 6.29
N HIS A 71 3.70 -21.86 6.61
CA HIS A 71 4.16 -20.85 5.66
C HIS A 71 5.60 -21.11 5.18
N CYS A 72 5.90 -20.71 3.95
CA CYS A 72 7.17 -20.79 3.24
C CYS A 72 7.52 -19.40 2.69
N GLY A 73 7.71 -18.41 3.57
CA GLY A 73 7.99 -17.03 3.18
C GLY A 73 9.20 -16.88 2.25
N ASP A 74 10.18 -17.78 2.33
CA ASP A 74 11.39 -17.76 1.51
C ASP A 74 11.14 -18.08 0.01
N ASN A 75 9.92 -18.52 -0.35
CA ASN A 75 9.49 -18.71 -1.74
C ASN A 75 8.67 -17.51 -2.26
N SER A 76 8.83 -16.33 -1.67
CA SER A 76 8.24 -15.06 -2.14
C SER A 76 9.23 -14.26 -3.00
N ASP A 77 8.77 -13.16 -3.61
CA ASP A 77 9.64 -12.30 -4.38
C ASP A 77 10.66 -11.56 -3.46
N PRO A 78 11.98 -11.68 -3.73
CA PRO A 78 13.02 -11.10 -2.87
C PRO A 78 12.97 -9.58 -2.79
N ALA A 79 12.27 -8.89 -3.71
CA ALA A 79 12.06 -7.45 -3.66
C ALA A 79 11.33 -6.97 -2.39
N TYR A 80 10.62 -7.88 -1.71
CA TYR A 80 9.86 -7.59 -0.49
C TYR A 80 10.50 -8.13 0.80
N TRP A 81 11.68 -8.76 0.71
CA TRP A 81 12.36 -9.33 1.87
C TRP A 81 12.97 -8.24 2.74
N ARG A 82 12.74 -8.34 4.06
CA ARG A 82 13.18 -7.35 5.04
C ARG A 82 13.97 -7.94 6.21
N HIS A 83 13.89 -9.25 6.43
CA HIS A 83 14.43 -9.90 7.63
C HIS A 83 15.24 -11.16 7.31
N PRO A 84 16.44 -11.03 6.70
CA PRO A 84 17.06 -9.79 6.19
C PRO A 84 16.67 -9.49 4.74
N PRO A 85 16.89 -8.26 4.23
CA PRO A 85 16.86 -8.01 2.79
C PRO A 85 18.07 -8.64 2.09
N VAL A 86 18.01 -8.76 0.77
CA VAL A 86 19.12 -9.22 -0.09
C VAL A 86 19.42 -8.19 -1.18
N PRO A 87 20.68 -8.08 -1.68
CA PRO A 87 21.04 -7.15 -2.74
C PRO A 87 20.15 -7.30 -3.98
N GLU A 88 19.76 -6.17 -4.59
CA GLU A 88 18.88 -6.13 -5.76
C GLU A 88 19.44 -6.90 -6.97
N ASP A 89 20.75 -6.84 -7.18
CA ASP A 89 21.44 -7.59 -8.25
C ASP A 89 21.29 -9.12 -8.11
N TRP A 90 20.88 -9.63 -6.94
CA TRP A 90 20.65 -11.07 -6.72
C TRP A 90 19.22 -11.50 -7.04
N TRP A 91 18.27 -10.57 -7.16
CA TRP A 91 16.85 -10.91 -7.29
C TRP A 91 16.58 -11.76 -8.54
N SER A 92 17.21 -11.46 -9.68
CA SER A 92 17.04 -12.23 -10.91
C SER A 92 17.48 -13.69 -10.76
N VAL A 93 18.61 -13.93 -10.10
CA VAL A 93 19.15 -15.28 -9.81
C VAL A 93 18.25 -16.02 -8.82
N ILE A 94 17.80 -15.36 -7.76
CA ILE A 94 16.86 -15.95 -6.80
C ILE A 94 15.58 -16.39 -7.53
N ARG A 95 14.99 -15.50 -8.35
CA ARG A 95 13.81 -15.83 -9.16
C ARG A 95 14.05 -16.97 -10.15
N SER A 96 15.27 -17.17 -10.68
CA SER A 96 15.58 -18.28 -11.60
C SER A 96 15.87 -19.61 -10.90
N GLU A 97 16.47 -19.57 -9.71
CA GLU A 97 16.99 -20.78 -9.04
C GLU A 97 16.10 -21.31 -7.91
N THR A 98 15.24 -20.48 -7.29
CA THR A 98 14.38 -20.92 -6.17
C THR A 98 13.56 -22.15 -6.59
N PRO A 99 13.65 -23.30 -5.90
CA PRO A 99 12.89 -24.49 -6.25
C PRO A 99 11.37 -24.23 -6.17
N PRO A 100 10.57 -24.86 -7.05
CA PRO A 100 9.12 -24.73 -6.93
C PRO A 100 8.63 -25.28 -5.59
N PHE A 101 7.55 -24.68 -5.08
CA PHE A 101 6.88 -25.20 -3.89
C PHE A 101 6.48 -26.66 -4.10
N ASP A 102 6.81 -27.49 -3.12
CA ASP A 102 6.45 -28.89 -3.04
C ASP A 102 5.83 -29.14 -1.65
N PRO A 103 4.55 -29.53 -1.57
CA PRO A 103 3.89 -29.77 -0.30
C PRO A 103 4.64 -30.75 0.63
N ALA A 104 5.32 -31.75 0.06
CA ALA A 104 6.07 -32.76 0.80
C ALA A 104 7.48 -32.28 1.20
N LEU A 105 8.16 -31.50 0.36
CA LEU A 105 9.57 -31.16 0.56
C LEU A 105 9.80 -29.76 1.15
N SER A 106 8.97 -28.77 0.81
CA SER A 106 9.22 -27.38 1.20
C SER A 106 9.20 -27.20 2.73
N PRO A 107 10.26 -26.66 3.34
CA PRO A 107 10.32 -26.44 4.79
C PRO A 107 9.38 -25.32 5.22
N CYS A 108 8.94 -25.30 6.48
CA CYS A 108 8.26 -24.11 7.01
C CYS A 108 9.29 -23.01 7.32
N SER A 109 8.93 -21.74 7.14
CA SER A 109 9.71 -20.58 7.53
C SER A 109 8.94 -19.82 8.62
N GLY A 110 9.56 -19.61 9.78
CA GLY A 110 8.99 -18.84 10.89
C GLY A 110 7.81 -19.48 11.66
N MET A 111 7.37 -20.69 11.32
CA MET A 111 6.19 -21.34 11.95
C MET A 111 6.48 -22.08 13.27
N GLY A 112 7.75 -22.38 13.54
CA GLY A 112 8.21 -23.00 14.78
C GLY A 112 8.23 -24.54 14.75
N ALA A 113 8.99 -25.10 15.70
CA ALA A 113 9.33 -26.54 15.72
C ALA A 113 8.12 -27.49 15.85
N VAL A 114 7.00 -27.04 16.42
CA VAL A 114 5.79 -27.85 16.56
C VAL A 114 5.11 -28.06 15.21
N ALA A 115 5.00 -27.00 14.39
CA ALA A 115 4.45 -27.11 13.03
C ALA A 115 5.34 -27.95 12.12
N ASP A 116 6.67 -27.76 12.18
CA ASP A 116 7.62 -28.59 11.43
C ASP A 116 7.55 -30.07 11.84
N CYS A 117 7.43 -30.35 13.14
CA CYS A 117 7.26 -31.71 13.64
C CYS A 117 5.94 -32.30 13.14
N PHE A 118 4.84 -31.56 13.27
CA PHE A 118 3.51 -31.99 12.83
C PHE A 118 3.49 -32.28 11.33
N ARG A 119 4.11 -31.44 10.48
CA ARG A 119 4.19 -31.64 9.01
C ARG A 119 4.69 -33.03 8.62
N ALA A 120 5.60 -33.61 9.41
CA ALA A 120 6.19 -34.91 9.12
C ALA A 120 5.36 -36.11 9.64
N TYR A 121 4.22 -35.89 10.29
CA TYR A 121 3.39 -36.99 10.80
C TYR A 121 2.66 -37.73 9.67
N PRO A 122 2.54 -39.07 9.77
CA PRO A 122 1.74 -39.85 8.83
C PRO A 122 0.28 -39.38 8.76
N GLY A 123 -0.21 -39.20 7.54
CA GLY A 123 -1.58 -38.77 7.26
C GLY A 123 -1.83 -37.27 7.41
N VAL A 124 -0.79 -36.46 7.61
CA VAL A 124 -0.89 -35.00 7.50
C VAL A 124 -0.94 -34.61 6.03
N LEU A 125 -1.94 -33.81 5.68
CA LEU A 125 -2.11 -33.19 4.36
C LEU A 125 -1.60 -31.76 4.41
N ARG A 126 -1.25 -31.19 3.25
CA ARG A 126 -0.83 -29.80 3.10
C ARG A 126 -1.50 -29.14 1.89
N SER A 127 -2.00 -27.92 2.06
CA SER A 127 -2.58 -27.14 0.96
C SER A 127 -1.50 -26.64 -0.02
N ASN A 128 -1.88 -26.30 -1.24
CA ASN A 128 -0.94 -26.06 -2.34
C ASN A 128 -0.46 -24.60 -2.54
N HIS A 129 -0.58 -23.72 -1.54
CA HIS A 129 -0.12 -22.33 -1.70
C HIS A 129 1.39 -22.19 -1.47
N PRO A 130 2.15 -21.52 -2.37
CA PRO A 130 3.60 -21.53 -2.33
C PRO A 130 4.25 -20.82 -1.13
N THR A 131 3.54 -19.87 -0.51
CA THR A 131 4.05 -19.07 0.62
C THR A 131 3.23 -19.21 1.91
N SER A 132 1.90 -19.36 1.85
CA SER A 132 1.02 -19.33 3.02
C SER A 132 0.30 -20.67 3.29
N SER A 133 0.88 -21.80 2.90
CA SER A 133 0.22 -23.11 3.04
C SER A 133 -0.17 -23.47 4.48
N PHE A 134 -1.16 -24.35 4.64
CA PHE A 134 -1.58 -24.96 5.90
C PHE A 134 -1.40 -26.47 5.86
N ILE A 135 -1.17 -27.07 7.03
CA ILE A 135 -1.12 -28.51 7.25
C ILE A 135 -2.27 -28.96 8.15
N ALA A 136 -2.84 -30.12 7.87
CA ALA A 136 -3.96 -30.65 8.65
C ALA A 136 -3.97 -32.18 8.74
N ARG A 137 -4.49 -32.72 9.84
CA ARG A 137 -4.76 -34.15 10.05
C ARG A 137 -6.06 -34.36 10.81
N GLY A 138 -6.90 -35.25 10.31
CA GLY A 138 -8.20 -35.58 10.88
C GLY A 138 -9.28 -35.66 9.80
N PRO A 139 -10.55 -35.95 10.19
CA PRO A 139 -11.63 -36.19 9.25
C PRO A 139 -11.93 -35.03 8.29
N GLN A 140 -11.69 -33.78 8.69
CA GLN A 140 -11.96 -32.59 7.87
C GLN A 140 -10.74 -32.08 7.08
N ALA A 141 -9.56 -32.71 7.22
CA ALA A 141 -8.32 -32.19 6.67
C ALA A 141 -8.36 -31.99 5.15
N ALA A 142 -8.93 -32.96 4.42
CA ALA A 142 -9.02 -32.88 2.96
C ALA A 142 -9.93 -31.74 2.50
N GLU A 143 -11.07 -31.54 3.17
CA GLU A 143 -12.03 -30.48 2.83
C GLU A 143 -11.47 -29.08 3.14
N LEU A 144 -10.87 -28.90 4.32
CA LEU A 144 -10.31 -27.62 4.75
C LEU A 144 -9.16 -27.13 3.86
N LEU A 145 -8.41 -28.05 3.25
CA LEU A 145 -7.24 -27.75 2.43
C LEU A 145 -7.50 -27.86 0.92
N ALA A 146 -8.71 -28.27 0.50
CA ALA A 146 -9.04 -28.57 -0.88
C ALA A 146 -8.85 -27.38 -1.83
N ARG A 147 -9.24 -26.18 -1.38
CA ARG A 147 -9.12 -24.93 -2.14
C ARG A 147 -8.15 -23.99 -1.43
N HIS A 148 -7.17 -23.49 -2.19
CA HIS A 148 -6.23 -22.49 -1.74
C HIS A 148 -5.74 -21.69 -2.95
N ASP A 149 -6.49 -20.65 -3.30
CA ASP A 149 -6.24 -19.86 -4.51
C ASP A 149 -4.97 -19.00 -4.34
N LEU A 150 -4.19 -18.84 -5.42
CA LEU A 150 -2.89 -18.14 -5.40
C LEU A 150 -3.01 -16.63 -5.11
N ASP A 151 -4.10 -16.00 -5.54
CA ASP A 151 -4.40 -14.58 -5.35
C ASP A 151 -5.29 -14.31 -4.11
N CYS A 152 -5.60 -15.36 -3.33
CA CYS A 152 -6.47 -15.29 -2.16
C CYS A 152 -5.94 -16.18 -1.03
N CYS A 153 -4.65 -16.04 -0.71
CA CYS A 153 -3.92 -16.94 0.19
C CYS A 153 -4.46 -17.02 1.62
N LEU A 154 -5.13 -15.98 2.13
CA LEU A 154 -5.68 -15.93 3.49
C LEU A 154 -7.12 -15.40 3.53
N GLY A 155 -7.77 -15.30 2.36
CA GLY A 155 -9.14 -14.81 2.21
C GLY A 155 -10.19 -15.92 2.18
N GLU A 156 -11.32 -15.67 1.51
CA GLU A 156 -12.48 -16.59 1.47
C GLU A 156 -12.16 -17.95 0.82
N ASN A 157 -11.29 -17.92 -0.20
CA ASN A 157 -10.85 -19.07 -0.99
C ASN A 157 -9.53 -19.67 -0.47
N SER A 158 -9.34 -19.63 0.85
CA SER A 158 -8.20 -20.19 1.57
C SER A 158 -8.66 -21.11 2.71
N PRO A 159 -7.72 -21.83 3.35
CA PRO A 159 -7.98 -22.53 4.61
C PRO A 159 -8.53 -21.61 5.72
N CYS A 160 -8.23 -20.31 5.75
CA CYS A 160 -8.81 -19.40 6.75
C CYS A 160 -10.34 -19.29 6.60
N GLY A 161 -10.83 -19.08 5.38
CA GLY A 161 -12.27 -19.08 5.09
C GLY A 161 -12.92 -20.44 5.37
N ALA A 162 -12.24 -21.54 5.04
CA ALA A 162 -12.74 -22.89 5.31
C ALA A 162 -12.87 -23.18 6.82
N LEU A 163 -11.85 -22.78 7.62
CA LEU A 163 -11.85 -22.92 9.07
C LEU A 163 -12.97 -22.13 9.75
N GLU A 164 -13.27 -20.93 9.26
CA GLU A 164 -14.39 -20.15 9.76
C GLU A 164 -15.73 -20.84 9.49
N ARG A 165 -15.96 -21.31 8.26
CA ARG A 165 -17.16 -22.06 7.86
C ARG A 165 -17.33 -23.36 8.67
N ALA A 166 -16.23 -24.03 8.99
CA ALA A 166 -16.21 -25.22 9.85
C ALA A 166 -16.40 -24.93 11.35
N ASN A 167 -16.59 -23.66 11.73
CA ASN A 167 -16.75 -23.22 13.13
C ASN A 167 -15.58 -23.67 14.02
N ALA A 168 -14.36 -23.64 13.46
CA ALA A 168 -13.14 -24.10 14.12
C ALA A 168 -12.76 -23.23 15.33
N TRP A 169 -11.83 -23.77 16.13
CA TRP A 169 -11.22 -23.11 17.28
C TRP A 169 -9.77 -22.75 16.99
N VAL A 170 -9.27 -21.69 17.61
CA VAL A 170 -7.86 -21.29 17.62
C VAL A 170 -7.28 -21.56 19.00
N LEU A 171 -6.12 -22.22 19.05
CA LEU A 171 -5.25 -22.24 20.22
C LEU A 171 -3.99 -21.41 19.93
N LEU A 172 -3.77 -20.36 20.71
CA LEU A 172 -2.48 -19.69 20.80
C LEU A 172 -1.73 -20.26 22.02
N LEU A 173 -0.65 -21.00 21.76
CA LEU A 173 0.17 -21.68 22.77
C LEU A 173 1.49 -20.93 22.95
N GLY A 174 1.54 -20.00 23.90
CA GLY A 174 2.74 -19.22 24.19
C GLY A 174 3.09 -18.18 23.13
N VAL A 175 2.10 -17.77 22.34
CA VAL A 175 2.17 -16.69 21.36
C VAL A 175 0.98 -15.76 21.57
N ASP A 176 1.07 -14.55 21.02
CA ASP A 176 0.01 -13.55 21.08
C ASP A 176 -0.79 -13.48 19.76
N PHE A 177 -1.76 -12.57 19.70
CA PHE A 177 -2.66 -12.45 18.55
C PHE A 177 -1.96 -12.00 17.26
N ASP A 178 -0.76 -11.40 17.32
CA ASP A 178 0.09 -11.10 16.15
C ASP A 178 0.45 -12.38 15.35
N ARG A 179 0.34 -13.56 15.97
CA ARG A 179 0.56 -14.85 15.31
C ARG A 179 -0.73 -15.55 14.85
N CYS A 180 -1.89 -14.93 15.05
CA CYS A 180 -3.19 -15.54 14.74
C CYS A 180 -3.53 -15.39 13.25
N THR A 181 -3.04 -16.33 12.42
CA THR A 181 -3.15 -16.24 10.96
C THR A 181 -4.59 -16.10 10.44
N VAL A 182 -5.59 -16.68 11.13
CA VAL A 182 -7.00 -16.56 10.70
C VAL A 182 -7.53 -15.13 10.75
N MET A 183 -6.91 -14.22 11.52
CA MET A 183 -7.30 -12.81 11.55
C MET A 183 -7.00 -12.08 10.23
N HIS A 184 -6.09 -12.58 9.37
CA HIS A 184 -5.88 -12.03 8.03
C HIS A 184 -7.13 -12.10 7.15
N LEU A 185 -8.07 -13.02 7.41
CA LEU A 185 -9.37 -13.04 6.71
C LEU A 185 -10.14 -11.73 6.89
N ALA A 186 -9.99 -11.08 8.06
CA ALA A 186 -10.61 -9.79 8.33
C ALA A 186 -10.00 -8.65 7.49
N GLU A 187 -8.72 -8.73 7.12
CA GLU A 187 -8.08 -7.73 6.24
C GLU A 187 -8.65 -7.78 4.83
N TYR A 188 -8.96 -8.99 4.33
CA TYR A 188 -9.69 -9.16 3.06
C TYR A 188 -11.09 -8.56 3.10
N ARG A 189 -11.85 -8.81 4.18
CA ARG A 189 -13.25 -8.34 4.31
C ARG A 189 -13.36 -6.85 4.56
N SER A 190 -12.46 -6.29 5.37
CA SER A 190 -12.46 -4.85 5.70
C SER A 190 -11.93 -3.97 4.57
N GLN A 191 -11.27 -4.55 3.56
CA GLN A 191 -10.63 -3.83 2.46
C GLN A 191 -9.65 -2.76 2.95
N CYS A 192 -9.00 -3.01 4.10
CA CYS A 192 -8.15 -2.00 4.74
C CYS A 192 -6.70 -1.96 4.25
N ARG A 193 -6.34 -2.87 3.34
CA ARG A 193 -4.98 -3.04 2.82
C ARG A 193 -4.93 -2.73 1.33
N THR A 194 -3.79 -2.19 0.90
CA THR A 194 -3.42 -2.09 -0.51
C THR A 194 -2.99 -3.44 -1.04
N SER A 195 -3.01 -3.58 -2.36
CA SER A 195 -2.53 -4.78 -3.04
C SER A 195 -1.08 -4.61 -3.51
N ILE A 196 -0.31 -5.69 -3.45
CA ILE A 196 1.06 -5.77 -3.97
C ILE A 196 1.18 -6.86 -5.04
N ARG A 197 2.19 -6.72 -5.91
CA ARG A 197 2.53 -7.73 -6.91
C ARG A 197 3.58 -8.68 -6.32
N GLN A 198 3.15 -9.90 -6.03
CA GLN A 198 4.01 -10.97 -5.54
C GLN A 198 4.29 -11.97 -6.65
N ALA A 199 5.26 -12.85 -6.40
CA ALA A 199 5.55 -13.97 -7.27
C ALA A 199 6.26 -15.08 -6.48
N SER A 200 6.05 -16.32 -6.92
CA SER A 200 6.63 -17.50 -6.26
C SER A 200 7.02 -18.57 -7.26
N ALA A 201 8.01 -19.39 -6.90
CA ALA A 201 8.32 -20.57 -7.69
C ALA A 201 7.24 -21.64 -7.44
N ILE A 202 6.58 -22.09 -8.52
CA ILE A 202 5.56 -23.13 -8.52
C ILE A 202 5.86 -24.17 -9.59
N CYS A 203 5.27 -25.37 -9.45
CA CYS A 203 5.24 -26.37 -10.49
C CYS A 203 3.89 -26.31 -11.20
N LYS A 204 3.87 -25.90 -12.47
CA LYS A 204 2.67 -25.86 -13.31
C LYS A 204 2.87 -26.78 -14.50
N ASP A 205 1.97 -27.74 -14.68
CA ASP A 205 2.03 -28.75 -15.75
C ASP A 205 3.39 -29.48 -15.83
N GLY A 206 3.98 -29.77 -14.66
CA GLY A 206 5.28 -30.45 -14.55
C GLY A 206 6.50 -29.57 -14.83
N ARG A 207 6.31 -28.26 -15.00
CA ARG A 207 7.39 -27.28 -15.26
C ARG A 207 7.48 -26.27 -14.14
N ARG A 208 8.72 -25.86 -13.82
CA ARG A 208 8.98 -24.76 -12.90
C ARG A 208 8.58 -23.43 -13.56
N GLU A 209 7.81 -22.63 -12.85
CA GLU A 209 7.49 -21.25 -13.20
C GLU A 209 7.69 -20.35 -11.98
N PHE A 210 8.19 -19.13 -12.17
CA PHE A 210 8.14 -18.08 -11.15
C PHE A 210 6.90 -17.24 -11.41
N ALA A 211 5.76 -17.68 -10.89
CA ALA A 211 4.45 -17.20 -11.30
C ALA A 211 4.07 -15.92 -10.54
N PRO A 212 3.70 -14.84 -11.24
CA PRO A 212 3.22 -13.61 -10.60
C PRO A 212 1.77 -13.75 -10.15
N TYR A 213 1.43 -13.06 -9.07
CA TYR A 213 0.08 -12.95 -8.54
C TYR A 213 -0.08 -11.65 -7.74
N THR A 214 -1.33 -11.31 -7.42
CA THR A 214 -1.65 -10.15 -6.58
C THR A 214 -2.03 -10.63 -5.18
N GLU A 215 -1.54 -9.94 -4.16
CA GLU A 215 -1.80 -10.26 -2.75
C GLU A 215 -2.07 -8.96 -1.98
N LEU A 216 -2.63 -9.05 -0.77
CA LEU A 216 -2.70 -7.88 0.12
C LEU A 216 -1.35 -7.66 0.80
N GLU A 217 -1.00 -6.40 1.04
CA GLU A 217 0.09 -6.06 1.96
C GLU A 217 -0.39 -6.22 3.40
N PHE A 218 -0.29 -7.46 3.92
CA PHE A 218 -0.75 -7.81 5.27
C PHE A 218 0.03 -7.13 6.37
N ASP A 219 -0.63 -6.89 7.50
CA ASP A 219 0.00 -6.35 8.70
C ASP A 219 -0.66 -6.94 9.97
N SER A 220 0.08 -7.85 10.61
CA SER A 220 -0.33 -8.53 11.83
C SER A 220 -0.15 -7.69 13.10
N ASP A 221 0.52 -6.54 13.03
CA ASP A 221 0.73 -5.66 14.21
C ASP A 221 -0.60 -5.08 14.71
N ASP A 222 -1.63 -5.12 13.88
CA ASP A 222 -2.99 -4.75 14.24
C ASP A 222 -3.69 -5.77 15.14
N PHE A 223 -3.32 -7.05 15.06
CA PHE A 223 -4.09 -8.15 15.68
C PHE A 223 -4.10 -8.19 17.21
N PRO A 224 -3.06 -7.74 17.94
CA PRO A 224 -3.11 -7.59 19.38
C PRO A 224 -4.30 -6.75 19.86
N ALA A 225 -4.64 -5.64 19.20
CA ALA A 225 -5.71 -4.73 19.64
C ALA A 225 -7.12 -5.38 19.65
N PRO A 226 -7.66 -5.92 18.54
CA PRO A 226 -8.92 -6.67 18.57
C PRO A 226 -8.82 -7.93 19.41
N GLY A 227 -7.66 -8.58 19.49
CA GLY A 227 -7.45 -9.71 20.41
C GLY A 227 -7.68 -9.34 21.87
N ARG A 228 -7.22 -8.16 22.31
CA ARG A 228 -7.53 -7.64 23.65
C ARG A 228 -8.99 -7.26 23.83
N GLU A 229 -9.67 -6.74 22.79
CA GLU A 229 -11.12 -6.53 22.84
C GLU A 229 -11.89 -7.84 23.05
N MET A 230 -11.45 -8.94 22.41
CA MET A 230 -12.02 -10.27 22.64
C MET A 230 -11.80 -10.76 24.08
N GLU A 231 -10.60 -10.58 24.63
CA GLU A 231 -10.30 -10.93 26.02
C GLU A 231 -11.19 -10.16 27.00
N ALA A 232 -11.32 -8.84 26.80
CA ALA A 232 -12.16 -7.98 27.64
C ALA A 232 -13.65 -8.35 27.55
N SER A 233 -14.09 -8.85 26.40
CA SER A 233 -15.48 -9.27 26.14
C SER A 233 -15.77 -10.72 26.59
N GLY A 234 -14.80 -11.43 27.16
CA GLY A 234 -14.98 -12.81 27.62
C GLY A 234 -15.05 -13.86 26.51
N LEU A 235 -14.65 -13.52 25.28
CA LEU A 235 -14.65 -14.44 24.12
C LEU A 235 -13.43 -15.39 24.11
N VAL A 236 -12.45 -15.14 24.98
CA VAL A 236 -11.18 -15.87 25.04
C VAL A 236 -11.06 -16.60 26.36
N ARG A 237 -10.90 -17.92 26.31
CA ARG A 237 -10.49 -18.72 27.47
C ARG A 237 -8.99 -18.63 27.62
N ARG A 238 -8.52 -18.43 28.85
CA ARG A 238 -7.09 -18.30 29.16
C ARG A 238 -6.68 -19.28 30.23
N LEU A 239 -5.50 -19.87 30.06
CA LEU A 239 -4.85 -20.73 31.05
C LEU A 239 -3.34 -20.45 31.03
N VAL A 240 -2.66 -20.67 32.16
CA VAL A 240 -1.19 -20.57 32.22
C VAL A 240 -0.62 -21.96 32.46
N VAL A 241 0.25 -22.41 31.56
CA VAL A 241 0.85 -23.75 31.55
C VAL A 241 2.35 -23.63 31.65
N SER A 242 2.94 -24.09 32.75
CA SER A 242 4.39 -23.99 32.99
C SER A 242 4.98 -22.58 32.81
N GLY A 243 4.16 -21.53 32.94
CA GLY A 243 4.53 -20.12 32.70
C GLY A 243 4.23 -19.59 31.30
N SER A 244 3.80 -20.45 30.37
CA SER A 244 3.31 -20.07 29.04
C SER A 244 1.82 -19.72 29.09
N GLN A 245 1.40 -18.69 28.35
CA GLN A 245 -0.01 -18.32 28.24
C GLN A 245 -0.67 -19.10 27.11
N LEU A 246 -1.81 -19.72 27.41
CA LEU A 246 -2.69 -20.34 26.44
C LEU A 246 -3.93 -19.47 26.24
N ARG A 247 -4.37 -19.33 24.99
CA ARG A 247 -5.63 -18.69 24.61
C ARG A 247 -6.42 -19.63 23.70
N LEU A 248 -7.67 -19.91 24.06
CA LEU A 248 -8.59 -20.70 23.25
C LEU A 248 -9.85 -19.87 22.93
N PHE A 249 -10.17 -19.74 21.64
CA PHE A 249 -11.31 -18.96 21.14
C PHE A 249 -11.79 -19.48 19.78
N ARG A 250 -12.95 -19.02 19.31
CA ARG A 250 -13.48 -19.42 17.99
C ARG A 250 -12.87 -18.60 16.87
N VAL A 251 -12.66 -19.21 15.71
CA VAL A 251 -12.20 -18.52 14.49
C VAL A 251 -13.15 -17.38 14.12
N ARG A 252 -14.47 -17.64 14.09
CA ARG A 252 -15.49 -16.62 13.74
C ARG A 252 -15.46 -15.39 14.66
N ASP A 253 -15.14 -15.57 15.94
CA ASP A 253 -15.12 -14.47 16.91
C ASP A 253 -13.86 -13.62 16.70
N ALA A 254 -12.74 -14.26 16.37
CA ALA A 254 -11.50 -13.57 15.99
C ALA A 254 -11.65 -12.77 14.71
N VAL A 255 -12.17 -13.38 13.64
CA VAL A 255 -12.37 -12.72 12.35
C VAL A 255 -13.33 -11.55 12.50
N LYS A 256 -14.50 -11.75 13.13
CA LYS A 256 -15.50 -10.70 13.31
C LYS A 256 -14.97 -9.51 14.14
N THR A 257 -14.25 -9.78 15.22
CA THR A 257 -13.72 -8.71 16.08
C THR A 257 -12.61 -7.94 15.35
N ALA A 258 -11.71 -8.65 14.67
CA ALA A 258 -10.69 -8.02 13.84
C ALA A 258 -11.29 -7.17 12.71
N GLU A 259 -12.30 -7.66 12.01
CA GLU A 259 -12.97 -6.94 10.92
C GLU A 259 -13.63 -5.65 11.43
N SER A 260 -14.36 -5.73 12.55
CA SER A 260 -14.97 -4.57 13.18
C SER A 260 -13.93 -3.56 13.67
N TRP A 261 -12.80 -4.03 14.20
CA TRP A 261 -11.72 -3.16 14.64
C TRP A 261 -11.04 -2.45 13.46
N LEU A 262 -10.70 -3.19 12.40
CA LEU A 262 -10.07 -2.63 11.20
C LEU A 262 -10.99 -1.57 10.56
N GLY A 263 -12.29 -1.85 10.43
CA GLY A 263 -13.25 -0.88 9.89
C GLY A 263 -13.39 0.41 10.71
N ARG A 264 -13.13 0.37 12.03
CA ARG A 264 -13.16 1.55 12.91
C ARG A 264 -11.84 2.33 12.96
N ASN A 265 -10.72 1.71 12.59
CA ASN A 265 -9.38 2.22 12.88
C ASN A 265 -8.47 2.35 11.64
N ARG A 266 -8.86 1.83 10.48
CA ARG A 266 -8.05 1.84 9.26
C ARG A 266 -8.82 2.47 8.10
N LEU A 267 -8.07 2.94 7.10
CA LEU A 267 -8.65 3.37 5.82
C LEU A 267 -9.29 2.14 5.17
N ARG A 268 -10.41 2.36 4.47
CA ARG A 268 -11.05 1.38 3.59
C ARG A 268 -10.78 1.74 2.14
N ARG A 269 -10.37 0.77 1.32
CA ARG A 269 -10.28 0.94 -0.12
C ARG A 269 -11.67 1.13 -0.73
N LEU A 270 -11.79 2.14 -1.58
CA LEU A 270 -13.02 2.55 -2.22
C LEU A 270 -13.19 1.90 -3.58
N GLY A 271 -14.44 1.67 -3.99
CA GLY A 271 -14.78 1.16 -5.32
C GLY A 271 -15.63 2.15 -6.12
N GLU A 272 -16.02 1.76 -7.34
CA GLU A 272 -16.92 2.56 -8.19
C GLU A 272 -18.21 3.05 -7.51
N PRO A 273 -18.88 2.26 -6.63
CA PRO A 273 -20.04 2.74 -5.89
C PRO A 273 -19.76 3.95 -4.98
N ASP A 274 -18.52 4.14 -4.54
CA ASP A 274 -18.10 5.24 -3.67
C ASP A 274 -17.76 6.52 -4.47
N ARG A 275 -17.64 6.44 -5.81
CA ARG A 275 -17.04 7.48 -6.69
C ARG A 275 -17.66 8.86 -6.52
N LEU A 276 -18.99 8.96 -6.50
CA LEU A 276 -19.67 10.25 -6.37
C LEU A 276 -19.39 10.89 -5.01
N ARG A 277 -19.49 10.09 -3.94
CA ARG A 277 -19.29 10.55 -2.56
C ARG A 277 -17.87 11.04 -2.31
N ILE A 278 -16.86 10.33 -2.85
CA ILE A 278 -15.47 10.76 -2.72
C ILE A 278 -15.20 12.02 -3.54
N LEU A 279 -15.70 12.12 -4.78
CA LEU A 279 -15.52 13.31 -5.60
C LEU A 279 -16.18 14.54 -4.95
N ASP A 280 -17.35 14.40 -4.36
CA ASP A 280 -18.00 15.51 -3.63
C ASP A 280 -17.21 15.95 -2.40
N TYR A 281 -16.56 15.01 -1.69
CA TYR A 281 -15.65 15.33 -0.59
C TYR A 281 -14.41 16.10 -1.07
N LEU A 282 -13.79 15.65 -2.18
CA LEU A 282 -12.59 16.27 -2.76
C LEU A 282 -12.90 17.63 -3.39
N ARG A 283 -14.11 17.83 -3.91
CA ARG A 283 -14.56 19.09 -4.54
C ARG A 283 -14.68 20.27 -3.59
N GLN A 284 -14.60 20.05 -2.27
CA GLN A 284 -14.66 21.13 -1.28
C GLN A 284 -13.42 22.03 -1.29
N GLU A 285 -12.24 21.47 -1.56
CA GLU A 285 -11.00 22.24 -1.75
C GLU A 285 -10.26 21.71 -2.98
N PRO A 286 -10.82 21.93 -4.17
CA PRO A 286 -10.44 21.12 -5.30
C PRO A 286 -9.11 21.53 -5.92
N GLU A 287 -8.57 22.71 -5.55
CA GLU A 287 -7.19 23.10 -5.78
C GLU A 287 -6.15 22.17 -5.12
N TYR A 288 -6.46 21.59 -3.95
CA TYR A 288 -5.60 20.62 -3.28
C TYR A 288 -5.81 19.19 -3.80
N ASN A 289 -6.94 18.94 -4.45
CA ASN A 289 -7.33 17.61 -4.92
C ASN A 289 -7.26 17.46 -6.44
N LEU A 290 -6.54 18.35 -7.13
CA LEU A 290 -6.38 18.28 -8.58
C LEU A 290 -5.89 16.89 -9.04
N PHE A 291 -4.92 16.31 -8.34
CA PHE A 291 -4.43 14.96 -8.62
C PHE A 291 -5.45 13.88 -8.26
N LEU A 292 -6.06 13.93 -7.06
CA LEU A 292 -7.04 12.92 -6.66
C LEU A 292 -8.25 12.88 -7.59
N ILE A 293 -8.81 14.05 -7.94
CA ILE A 293 -9.95 14.17 -8.84
C ILE A 293 -9.54 13.69 -10.24
N GLY A 294 -8.41 14.16 -10.77
CA GLY A 294 -7.94 13.78 -12.09
C GLY A 294 -7.67 12.28 -12.22
N ASP A 295 -7.00 11.68 -11.23
CA ASP A 295 -6.67 10.27 -11.27
C ASP A 295 -7.93 9.39 -11.16
N ILE A 296 -8.89 9.77 -10.30
CA ILE A 296 -10.20 9.09 -10.23
C ILE A 296 -10.96 9.18 -11.54
N GLU A 297 -11.00 10.35 -12.17
CA GLU A 297 -11.75 10.57 -13.41
C GLU A 297 -11.13 9.82 -14.59
N ASN A 298 -9.80 9.84 -14.70
CA ASN A 298 -9.05 9.29 -15.83
C ASN A 298 -8.84 7.77 -15.72
N PHE A 299 -8.67 7.22 -14.52
CA PHE A 299 -8.29 5.82 -14.31
C PHE A 299 -9.34 4.99 -13.55
N GLY A 300 -10.39 5.61 -13.02
CA GLY A 300 -11.42 4.93 -12.21
C GLY A 300 -11.03 4.82 -10.73
N MET A 301 -11.65 3.90 -9.99
CA MET A 301 -11.47 3.82 -8.53
C MET A 301 -10.43 2.82 -8.04
N ALA A 302 -10.12 1.77 -8.81
CA ALA A 302 -9.27 0.66 -8.34
C ALA A 302 -8.51 -0.11 -9.45
N PRO A 303 -7.75 0.54 -10.36
CA PRO A 303 -6.84 -0.19 -11.24
C PRO A 303 -5.61 -0.69 -10.47
N ASP A 304 -4.90 -1.71 -10.97
CA ASP A 304 -3.78 -2.36 -10.26
C ASP A 304 -2.68 -1.40 -9.75
N PHE A 305 -2.47 -0.27 -10.42
CA PHE A 305 -1.44 0.70 -10.07
C PHE A 305 -1.93 1.78 -9.09
N MET A 306 -3.22 1.88 -8.80
CA MET A 306 -3.80 2.96 -8.00
C MET A 306 -4.82 2.44 -6.98
N ASP A 307 -4.74 2.92 -5.74
CA ASP A 307 -5.79 2.71 -4.74
C ASP A 307 -6.30 4.07 -4.24
N VAL A 308 -7.62 4.22 -4.17
CA VAL A 308 -8.28 5.32 -3.46
C VAL A 308 -8.83 4.77 -2.15
N MET A 309 -8.40 5.30 -1.01
CA MET A 309 -8.83 4.84 0.30
C MET A 309 -9.39 5.99 1.13
N ALA A 310 -10.36 5.73 1.99
CA ALA A 310 -10.91 6.72 2.90
C ALA A 310 -11.11 6.17 4.30
N TYR A 311 -10.96 7.04 5.30
CA TYR A 311 -11.33 6.77 6.67
C TYR A 311 -12.64 7.46 6.94
N GLU A 312 -13.59 6.71 7.48
CA GLU A 312 -14.90 7.23 7.85
C GLU A 312 -15.02 7.26 9.37
N LYS A 313 -15.44 8.42 9.88
CA LYS A 313 -15.73 8.63 11.29
C LYS A 313 -17.13 9.19 11.39
N ASP A 314 -17.98 8.53 12.19
CA ASP A 314 -19.39 8.90 12.39
C ASP A 314 -20.19 9.03 11.08
N GLY A 315 -19.90 8.15 10.10
CA GLY A 315 -20.59 8.11 8.79
C GLY A 315 -20.14 9.17 7.78
N ALA A 316 -19.18 10.03 8.14
CA ALA A 316 -18.60 11.03 7.25
C ALA A 316 -17.15 10.68 6.90
N ILE A 317 -16.73 11.01 5.68
CA ILE A 317 -15.31 10.93 5.30
C ILE A 317 -14.53 11.90 6.19
N ASP A 318 -13.52 11.39 6.86
CA ASP A 318 -12.62 12.13 7.73
C ASP A 318 -11.30 12.44 7.02
N SER A 319 -10.76 11.45 6.32
CA SER A 319 -9.52 11.57 5.55
C SER A 319 -9.50 10.61 4.37
N VAL A 320 -8.67 10.92 3.39
CA VAL A 320 -8.52 10.19 2.13
C VAL A 320 -7.05 9.97 1.87
N LEU A 321 -6.71 8.85 1.26
CA LEU A 321 -5.39 8.54 0.75
C LEU A 321 -5.51 8.07 -0.69
N LEU A 322 -4.83 8.75 -1.60
CA LEU A 322 -4.54 8.22 -2.91
C LEU A 322 -3.16 7.57 -2.89
N ARG A 323 -3.06 6.33 -3.34
CA ARG A 323 -1.80 5.69 -3.75
C ARG A 323 -1.78 5.61 -5.26
N TYR A 324 -0.77 6.18 -5.91
CA TYR A 324 -0.48 6.03 -7.34
C TYR A 324 0.94 5.46 -7.51
N HIS A 325 1.05 4.19 -7.88
CA HIS A 325 2.28 3.40 -7.76
C HIS A 325 2.92 3.53 -6.36
N HIS A 326 4.04 4.24 -6.28
CA HIS A 326 4.81 4.49 -5.07
C HIS A 326 4.67 5.94 -4.53
N SER A 327 3.77 6.72 -5.14
CA SER A 327 3.41 8.07 -4.73
C SER A 327 2.13 8.05 -3.90
N PHE A 328 2.13 8.77 -2.78
CA PHE A 328 1.01 8.81 -1.84
C PHE A 328 0.58 10.25 -1.60
N ILE A 329 -0.73 10.49 -1.66
CA ILE A 329 -1.34 11.80 -1.42
C ILE A 329 -2.42 11.66 -0.33
N PRO A 330 -2.08 11.91 0.95
CA PRO A 330 -3.07 12.03 2.01
C PRO A 330 -3.79 13.37 1.92
N TYR A 331 -5.08 13.38 2.24
CA TYR A 331 -5.89 14.60 2.22
C TYR A 331 -7.00 14.58 3.28
N SER A 332 -7.23 15.76 3.88
CA SER A 332 -8.45 16.11 4.60
C SER A 332 -8.64 17.62 4.57
N HIS A 333 -9.90 18.07 4.44
CA HIS A 333 -10.25 19.47 4.67
C HIS A 333 -10.50 19.77 6.15
N LYS A 334 -10.70 18.74 6.99
CA LYS A 334 -10.95 18.91 8.42
C LYS A 334 -9.62 19.23 9.12
N PRO A 335 -9.54 20.26 9.98
CA PRO A 335 -8.30 20.58 10.69
C PRO A 335 -7.91 19.53 11.74
N ASP A 336 -8.90 18.84 12.31
CA ASP A 336 -8.80 17.91 13.44
C ASP A 336 -9.01 16.43 13.06
N PHE A 337 -8.90 16.08 11.76
CA PHE A 337 -8.96 14.70 11.25
C PHE A 337 -8.11 13.71 12.06
N ASP A 338 -8.49 12.44 12.10
CA ASP A 338 -7.71 11.40 12.77
C ASP A 338 -6.47 11.03 11.93
N THR A 339 -5.28 11.23 12.49
CA THR A 339 -4.03 10.92 11.78
C THR A 339 -3.69 9.44 11.79
N ALA A 340 -4.21 8.65 12.74
CA ALA A 340 -3.79 7.26 12.92
C ALA A 340 -4.07 6.36 11.70
N PRO A 341 -5.24 6.42 11.04
CA PRO A 341 -5.51 5.62 9.84
C PRO A 341 -4.56 5.94 8.67
N LEU A 342 -4.26 7.23 8.44
CA LEU A 342 -3.31 7.66 7.42
C LEU A 342 -1.88 7.23 7.75
N LEU A 343 -1.45 7.43 9.00
CA LEU A 343 -0.12 7.01 9.43
C LEU A 343 0.07 5.50 9.32
N SER A 344 -0.95 4.71 9.61
CA SER A 344 -0.91 3.25 9.44
C SER A 344 -0.70 2.87 7.98
N ALA A 345 -1.45 3.45 7.05
CA ALA A 345 -1.33 3.13 5.63
C ALA A 345 -0.03 3.65 4.99
N LEU A 346 0.59 4.68 5.56
CA LEU A 346 1.90 5.19 5.13
C LEU A 346 3.08 4.34 5.64
N ARG A 347 2.86 3.37 6.54
CA ARG A 347 3.88 2.41 6.98
C ARG A 347 4.05 1.27 5.98
N THR A 348 4.41 1.63 4.75
CA THR A 348 4.64 0.68 3.68
C THR A 348 6.05 0.84 3.10
N PRO A 349 6.76 -0.26 2.81
CA PRO A 349 8.04 -0.21 2.10
C PRO A 349 7.89 0.35 0.68
N ASN A 350 6.67 0.42 0.15
CA ASN A 350 6.36 0.95 -1.18
C ASN A 350 6.29 2.48 -1.25
N LEU A 351 6.37 3.18 -0.11
CA LEU A 351 6.36 4.64 -0.08
C LEU A 351 7.70 5.19 -0.61
N ARG A 352 7.64 5.90 -1.75
CA ARG A 352 8.80 6.57 -2.37
C ARG A 352 8.60 8.08 -2.49
N ILE A 353 7.36 8.52 -2.64
CA ILE A 353 6.99 9.93 -2.71
C ILE A 353 5.77 10.13 -1.82
N LEU A 354 5.85 11.09 -0.91
CA LEU A 354 4.70 11.59 -0.16
C LEU A 354 4.46 13.03 -0.57
N SER A 355 3.23 13.41 -0.89
CA SER A 355 2.92 14.81 -1.20
C SER A 355 1.51 15.17 -0.79
N GLY A 356 1.23 16.44 -0.52
CA GLY A 356 -0.12 16.83 -0.11
C GLY A 356 -0.23 18.26 0.38
N LYS A 357 -1.47 18.64 0.72
CA LYS A 357 -1.80 19.89 1.40
C LYS A 357 -0.92 20.06 2.66
N GLN A 358 -0.26 21.22 2.78
CA GLN A 358 0.72 21.48 3.84
C GLN A 358 0.14 21.22 5.25
N SER A 359 -1.09 21.66 5.53
CA SER A 359 -1.73 21.48 6.84
C SER A 359 -2.00 20.01 7.20
N VAL A 360 -2.24 19.15 6.21
CA VAL A 360 -2.39 17.70 6.41
C VAL A 360 -1.02 17.10 6.71
N ILE A 361 -0.04 17.42 5.87
CA ILE A 361 1.33 16.94 6.01
C ILE A 361 1.96 17.36 7.34
N ASP A 362 1.75 18.59 7.82
CA ASP A 362 2.30 19.06 9.08
C ASP A 362 1.82 18.25 10.29
N ARG A 363 0.61 17.65 10.22
CA ARG A 363 0.10 16.75 11.26
C ARG A 363 0.67 15.34 11.16
N LEU A 364 1.05 14.89 9.97
CA LEU A 364 1.63 13.55 9.75
C LEU A 364 3.14 13.54 9.94
N ARG A 365 3.83 14.62 9.53
CA ARG A 365 5.29 14.77 9.50
C ARG A 365 6.00 14.40 10.81
N PRO A 366 5.50 14.76 12.03
CA PRO A 366 6.16 14.38 13.28
C PRO A 366 6.30 12.87 13.50
N HIS A 367 5.50 12.07 12.80
CA HIS A 367 5.48 10.61 12.91
C HIS A 367 6.17 9.90 11.73
N LEU A 368 6.76 10.66 10.80
CA LEU A 368 7.39 10.17 9.57
C LEU A 368 8.85 10.64 9.50
N PRO A 369 9.75 10.08 10.33
CA PRO A 369 11.18 10.41 10.27
C PRO A 369 11.82 9.86 8.99
N GLY A 370 12.97 10.43 8.59
CA GLY A 370 13.75 9.92 7.46
C GLY A 370 13.29 10.40 6.07
N PHE A 371 12.58 11.52 6.00
CA PHE A 371 12.15 12.15 4.74
C PHE A 371 12.81 13.51 4.53
N LYS A 372 13.24 13.79 3.30
CA LYS A 372 13.64 15.13 2.83
C LYS A 372 12.41 15.88 2.35
N TRP A 373 12.10 16.99 2.99
CA TRP A 373 10.91 17.80 2.69
C TRP A 373 11.23 18.97 1.76
N ARG A 374 10.29 19.27 0.87
CA ARG A 374 10.25 20.46 0.03
C ARG A 374 8.85 21.04 0.07
N ASN A 375 8.75 22.35 0.16
CA ASN A 375 7.48 23.05 0.17
C ASN A 375 7.39 23.96 -1.05
N SER A 376 6.20 24.02 -1.63
CA SER A 376 5.84 24.87 -2.75
C SER A 376 4.60 25.68 -2.40
N PHE A 377 4.45 26.84 -3.02
CA PHE A 377 3.22 27.63 -2.93
C PHE A 377 2.24 27.15 -4.01
N LEU A 378 0.95 27.14 -3.67
CA LEU A 378 -0.15 26.79 -4.57
C LEU A 378 -0.97 28.04 -4.85
N MET A 379 -1.25 28.28 -6.14
CA MET A 379 -2.20 29.31 -6.58
C MET A 379 -3.33 28.72 -7.40
N LYS A 380 -4.46 29.43 -7.42
CA LYS A 380 -5.65 29.12 -8.21
C LYS A 380 -6.07 30.32 -9.05
N LEU A 381 -6.56 30.10 -10.26
CA LEU A 381 -7.14 31.11 -11.13
C LEU A 381 -8.51 30.67 -11.62
N SER A 382 -9.56 31.43 -11.33
CA SER A 382 -10.88 31.21 -11.92
C SER A 382 -11.10 32.03 -13.19
N ARG A 383 -12.14 31.70 -13.95
CA ARG A 383 -12.58 32.52 -15.10
C ARG A 383 -12.95 33.95 -14.71
N ALA A 384 -13.53 34.16 -13.54
CA ALA A 384 -13.92 35.49 -13.09
C ALA A 384 -12.71 36.35 -12.67
N ASP A 385 -11.62 35.70 -12.26
CA ASP A 385 -10.41 36.37 -11.81
C ASP A 385 -9.41 36.66 -12.93
N LEU A 386 -9.54 36.01 -14.10
CA LEU A 386 -8.63 36.18 -15.22
C LEU A 386 -8.61 37.64 -15.68
N LYS A 387 -7.45 38.27 -15.51
CA LYS A 387 -7.19 39.64 -15.96
C LYS A 387 -6.53 39.62 -17.31
N ASP A 388 -6.94 40.53 -18.19
CA ASP A 388 -6.25 40.79 -19.45
C ASP A 388 -4.97 41.62 -19.18
N SER A 389 -3.98 41.01 -18.51
CA SER A 389 -2.71 41.68 -18.24
C SER A 389 -1.78 41.68 -19.46
N ALA A 390 -2.10 40.92 -20.51
CA ALA A 390 -1.34 40.88 -21.76
C ALA A 390 -1.48 42.19 -22.57
N ALA A 391 -2.53 42.98 -22.31
CA ALA A 391 -2.72 44.33 -22.83
C ALA A 391 -1.79 45.37 -22.18
N GLU A 392 -1.30 45.12 -20.95
CA GLU A 392 -0.42 46.04 -20.20
C GLU A 392 1.08 45.76 -20.40
N ASP A 393 1.45 44.53 -20.77
CA ASP A 393 2.84 44.20 -21.06
C ASP A 393 3.28 44.81 -22.41
N PRO A 394 4.56 45.19 -22.60
CA PRO A 394 5.07 45.71 -23.86
C PRO A 394 4.70 44.75 -25.01
N PRO A 395 4.35 45.25 -26.20
CA PRO A 395 4.08 44.36 -27.33
C PRO A 395 5.26 43.41 -27.53
N PRO A 396 5.00 42.14 -27.90
CA PRO A 396 6.09 41.23 -28.21
C PRO A 396 6.98 41.89 -29.29
N PRO A 397 8.30 41.64 -29.28
CA PRO A 397 9.17 42.14 -30.33
C PRO A 397 8.58 41.82 -31.70
N GLN A 398 8.71 42.74 -32.67
CA GLN A 398 8.38 42.45 -34.08
C GLN A 398 9.10 41.13 -34.42
N ASP A 399 8.37 40.16 -34.97
CA ASP A 399 8.82 38.80 -35.33
C ASP A 399 8.73 37.72 -34.23
N VAL A 400 7.99 37.94 -33.12
CA VAL A 400 7.62 36.85 -32.19
C VAL A 400 6.17 36.43 -32.40
N VAL A 401 5.95 35.13 -32.62
CA VAL A 401 4.61 34.54 -32.80
C VAL A 401 4.26 33.69 -31.57
N ILE A 402 3.12 33.97 -30.95
CA ILE A 402 2.56 33.14 -29.87
C ILE A 402 1.41 32.31 -30.43
N ARG A 403 1.49 30.99 -30.28
CA ARG A 403 0.48 30.06 -30.80
C ARG A 403 0.42 28.77 -30.01
N ARG A 404 -0.66 28.03 -30.17
CA ARG A 404 -0.77 26.64 -29.69
C ARG A 404 0.25 25.77 -30.43
N THR A 405 0.84 24.84 -29.72
CA THR A 405 1.76 23.84 -30.28
C THR A 405 1.02 22.92 -31.26
N ALA A 406 1.62 22.68 -32.43
CA ALA A 406 1.18 21.70 -33.42
C ALA A 406 2.01 20.42 -33.29
N ALA A 407 1.50 19.30 -33.82
CA ALA A 407 2.19 18.00 -33.77
C ALA A 407 3.64 18.05 -34.30
N GLY A 408 3.90 18.87 -35.34
CA GLY A 408 5.24 19.04 -35.91
C GLY A 408 6.24 19.77 -35.02
N ASP A 409 5.79 20.50 -33.99
CA ASP A 409 6.65 21.26 -33.08
C ASP A 409 7.24 20.39 -31.96
N VAL A 410 6.69 19.20 -31.72
CA VAL A 410 7.01 18.34 -30.56
C VAL A 410 8.51 18.06 -30.42
N PRO A 411 9.26 17.71 -31.49
CA PRO A 411 10.71 17.50 -31.35
C PRO A 411 11.45 18.76 -30.85
N ALA A 412 11.10 19.93 -31.39
CA ALA A 412 11.72 21.19 -31.00
C ALA A 412 11.32 21.63 -29.59
N LEU A 413 10.07 21.35 -29.17
CA LEU A 413 9.59 21.65 -27.83
C LEU A 413 10.26 20.75 -26.78
N ALA A 414 10.39 19.45 -27.07
CA ALA A 414 11.12 18.52 -26.19
C ALA A 414 12.58 18.97 -26.00
N ASP A 415 13.27 19.34 -27.08
CA ASP A 415 14.64 19.87 -27.03
C ASP A 415 14.73 21.17 -26.22
N PHE A 416 13.75 22.08 -26.37
CA PHE A 416 13.66 23.31 -25.61
C PHE A 416 13.51 23.04 -24.10
N ILE A 417 12.54 22.20 -23.71
CA ILE A 417 12.27 21.87 -22.30
C ILE A 417 13.49 21.19 -21.66
N ALA A 418 14.11 20.25 -22.36
CA ALA A 418 15.32 19.57 -21.90
C ALA A 418 16.50 20.52 -21.69
N GLY A 419 16.56 21.63 -22.45
CA GLY A 419 17.56 22.68 -22.31
C GLY A 419 17.34 23.63 -21.12
N ILE A 420 16.19 23.57 -20.44
CA ILE A 420 15.93 24.34 -19.22
C ILE A 420 16.38 23.52 -18.02
N ALA A 421 17.38 24.03 -17.28
CA ALA A 421 17.98 23.33 -16.15
C ALA A 421 16.96 22.92 -15.07
N GLU A 422 15.91 23.71 -14.89
CA GLU A 422 14.82 23.47 -13.94
C GLU A 422 13.85 22.36 -14.39
N PHE A 423 13.82 22.01 -15.67
CA PHE A 423 12.89 21.03 -16.26
C PHE A 423 13.59 19.83 -16.91
N SER A 424 14.93 19.75 -16.85
CA SER A 424 15.68 18.62 -17.41
C SER A 424 15.29 17.31 -16.70
N ARG A 425 14.60 16.42 -17.42
CA ARG A 425 14.21 15.08 -16.95
C ARG A 425 15.30 14.05 -17.24
N GLN A 426 15.35 12.99 -16.44
CA GLN A 426 16.12 11.79 -16.75
C GLN A 426 15.41 11.00 -17.87
N GLY A 427 16.15 10.50 -18.85
CA GLY A 427 15.62 9.76 -20.00
C GLY A 427 16.31 10.15 -21.32
N SER A 428 16.16 9.34 -22.35
CA SER A 428 16.67 9.63 -23.69
C SER A 428 15.82 10.67 -24.40
N ARG A 429 16.41 11.41 -25.35
CA ARG A 429 15.68 12.36 -26.21
C ARG A 429 14.50 11.69 -26.93
N ALA A 430 14.69 10.45 -27.40
CA ALA A 430 13.64 9.72 -28.12
C ALA A 430 12.41 9.44 -27.23
N GLU A 431 12.63 9.08 -25.96
CA GLU A 431 11.55 8.86 -24.99
C GLU A 431 10.80 10.17 -24.69
N GLN A 432 11.53 11.26 -24.45
CA GLN A 432 10.92 12.57 -24.16
C GLN A 432 10.05 13.08 -25.32
N VAL A 433 10.52 12.92 -26.56
CA VAL A 433 9.74 13.27 -27.76
C VAL A 433 8.50 12.39 -27.87
N ALA A 434 8.62 11.07 -27.65
CA ALA A 434 7.49 10.15 -27.75
C ALA A 434 6.41 10.44 -26.69
N GLU A 435 6.80 10.70 -25.44
CA GLU A 435 5.89 11.09 -24.35
C GLU A 435 5.13 12.37 -24.69
N LEU A 436 5.86 13.41 -25.10
CA LEU A 436 5.26 14.69 -25.44
C LEU A 436 4.34 14.59 -26.68
N GLN A 437 4.71 13.76 -27.65
CA GLN A 437 3.89 13.49 -28.83
C GLN A 437 2.56 12.83 -28.45
N ALA A 438 2.59 11.77 -27.63
CA ALA A 438 1.39 11.07 -27.18
C ALA A 438 0.42 12.02 -26.43
N VAL A 439 0.99 12.94 -25.66
CA VAL A 439 0.23 13.97 -24.92
C VAL A 439 -0.41 15.00 -25.86
N VAL A 440 0.33 15.49 -26.86
CA VAL A 440 -0.18 16.45 -27.85
C VAL A 440 -1.26 15.80 -28.73
N ASP A 441 -1.04 14.55 -29.16
CA ASP A 441 -1.96 13.81 -30.03
C ASP A 441 -3.27 13.44 -29.33
N SER A 442 -3.19 13.07 -28.05
CA SER A 442 -4.39 12.77 -27.24
C SER A 442 -5.21 14.02 -26.89
N GLY A 443 -4.62 15.21 -27.01
CA GLY A 443 -5.23 16.46 -26.53
C GLY A 443 -5.41 16.49 -25.00
N SER A 444 -4.73 15.59 -24.28
CA SER A 444 -4.83 15.46 -22.82
C SER A 444 -4.17 16.62 -22.08
N ASN A 445 -3.09 17.16 -22.64
CA ASN A 445 -2.47 18.40 -22.18
C ASN A 445 -2.32 19.38 -23.33
N HIS A 446 -2.20 20.65 -22.96
CA HIS A 446 -2.13 21.73 -23.91
C HIS A 446 -0.92 22.62 -23.68
N TYR A 447 -0.22 22.94 -24.77
CA TYR A 447 0.96 23.78 -24.78
C TYR A 447 0.77 24.99 -25.69
N PHE A 448 1.31 26.11 -25.25
CA PHE A 448 1.52 27.30 -26.05
C PHE A 448 3.02 27.57 -26.13
N ILE A 449 3.48 28.01 -27.30
CA ILE A 449 4.87 28.38 -27.55
C ILE A 449 4.96 29.80 -28.07
N ALA A 450 6.06 30.47 -27.72
CA ALA A 450 6.53 31.68 -28.39
C ALA A 450 7.67 31.30 -29.32
N GLU A 451 7.55 31.66 -30.58
CA GLU A 451 8.49 31.34 -31.64
C GLU A 451 9.11 32.62 -32.21
N HIS A 452 10.42 32.60 -32.44
CA HIS A 452 11.16 33.64 -33.15
C HIS A 452 12.09 32.99 -34.17
N GLN A 453 11.95 33.38 -35.45
CA GLN A 453 12.77 32.87 -36.56
C GLN A 453 12.86 31.33 -36.63
N GLY A 454 11.73 30.63 -36.43
CA GLY A 454 11.69 29.16 -36.46
C GLY A 454 12.19 28.47 -35.18
N GLN A 455 12.53 29.22 -34.14
CA GLN A 455 13.01 28.67 -32.87
C GLN A 455 12.02 28.95 -31.73
N ILE A 456 11.75 27.92 -30.92
CA ILE A 456 10.99 28.07 -29.68
C ILE A 456 11.86 28.82 -28.66
N ILE A 457 11.35 29.94 -28.16
CA ILE A 457 12.04 30.81 -27.20
C ILE A 457 11.36 30.85 -25.82
N ALA A 458 10.10 30.45 -25.72
CA ALA A 458 9.36 30.31 -24.48
C ALA A 458 8.20 29.31 -24.62
N ASP A 459 7.78 28.69 -23.53
CA ASP A 459 6.65 27.77 -23.46
C ASP A 459 5.80 27.96 -22.19
N ALA A 460 4.55 27.49 -22.26
CA ALA A 460 3.67 27.26 -21.12
C ALA A 460 2.76 26.06 -21.44
N GLY A 461 2.65 25.12 -20.50
CA GLY A 461 1.90 23.89 -20.65
C GLY A 461 0.84 23.68 -19.56
N THR A 462 0.01 22.67 -19.77
CA THR A 462 -0.90 22.12 -18.75
C THR A 462 -0.57 20.67 -18.48
N THR A 463 -0.98 20.17 -17.32
CA THR A 463 -0.99 18.73 -17.02
C THR A 463 -2.03 18.43 -15.95
N ALA A 464 -2.25 17.14 -15.68
CA ALA A 464 -3.25 16.66 -14.72
C ALA A 464 -4.61 17.37 -14.92
N GLU A 465 -5.02 17.45 -16.20
CA GLU A 465 -6.33 17.98 -16.57
C GLU A 465 -7.43 17.03 -16.10
N ASN A 466 -8.49 17.61 -15.55
CA ASN A 466 -9.69 16.93 -15.12
C ASN A 466 -10.92 17.76 -15.48
N SER A 467 -12.12 17.26 -15.17
CA SER A 467 -13.39 17.90 -15.52
C SER A 467 -13.53 19.32 -14.96
N LEU A 468 -12.80 19.62 -13.88
CA LEU A 468 -12.93 20.84 -13.11
C LEU A 468 -11.75 21.80 -13.33
N SER A 469 -10.55 21.27 -13.57
CA SER A 469 -9.31 22.02 -13.47
C SER A 469 -8.14 21.45 -14.27
N ALA A 470 -7.09 22.26 -14.41
CA ALA A 470 -5.82 21.85 -14.99
C ALA A 470 -4.65 22.52 -14.26
N MET A 471 -3.51 21.83 -14.18
CA MET A 471 -2.29 22.38 -13.58
C MET A 471 -1.43 23.04 -14.65
N VAL A 472 -1.10 24.32 -14.49
CA VAL A 472 -0.13 25.02 -15.34
C VAL A 472 1.27 24.54 -14.98
N VAL A 473 2.02 24.12 -15.99
CA VAL A 473 3.39 23.59 -15.90
C VAL A 473 4.26 24.13 -17.02
N ALA A 474 5.56 23.81 -16.99
CA ALA A 474 6.51 24.10 -18.06
C ALA A 474 6.42 25.58 -18.50
N VAL A 475 6.44 26.50 -17.55
CA VAL A 475 6.47 27.94 -17.85
C VAL A 475 7.94 28.35 -17.91
N ALA A 476 8.50 28.35 -19.12
CA ALA A 476 9.90 28.70 -19.31
C ALA A 476 10.11 29.78 -20.37
N THR A 477 11.22 30.50 -20.25
CA THR A 477 11.67 31.47 -21.26
C THR A 477 13.19 31.41 -21.30
N ARG A 478 13.75 31.31 -22.51
CA ARG A 478 15.20 31.34 -22.75
C ARG A 478 15.84 32.55 -22.05
N PRO A 479 17.03 32.40 -21.42
CA PRO A 479 17.63 33.45 -20.59
C PRO A 479 17.74 34.83 -21.25
N ASP A 480 18.11 34.87 -22.53
CA ASP A 480 18.25 36.08 -23.38
C ASP A 480 16.90 36.72 -23.78
N TRP A 481 15.79 36.00 -23.60
CA TRP A 481 14.42 36.43 -23.88
C TRP A 481 13.58 36.73 -22.63
N ARG A 482 14.15 36.56 -21.43
CA ARG A 482 13.47 36.88 -20.15
C ARG A 482 13.18 38.38 -20.03
N ASN A 483 12.22 38.72 -19.16
CA ASN A 483 11.78 40.10 -18.90
C ASN A 483 11.13 40.83 -20.11
N ARG A 484 10.63 40.08 -21.11
CA ARG A 484 9.91 40.62 -22.28
C ARG A 484 8.41 40.31 -22.29
N GLY A 485 7.84 39.90 -21.15
CA GLY A 485 6.41 39.56 -21.02
C GLY A 485 5.97 38.23 -21.66
N LEU A 486 6.87 37.43 -22.23
CA LEU A 486 6.52 36.19 -22.94
C LEU A 486 5.81 35.18 -22.04
N ALA A 487 6.33 34.92 -20.84
CA ALA A 487 5.70 34.01 -19.87
C ALA A 487 4.27 34.46 -19.51
N SER A 488 4.06 35.77 -19.24
CA SER A 488 2.73 36.30 -18.95
C SER A 488 1.74 36.05 -20.09
N ARG A 489 2.16 36.34 -21.33
CA ARG A 489 1.33 36.18 -22.53
C ARG A 489 0.98 34.72 -22.79
N LEU A 490 1.95 33.81 -22.63
CA LEU A 490 1.74 32.38 -22.80
C LEU A 490 0.77 31.81 -21.76
N VAL A 491 0.97 32.14 -20.48
CA VAL A 491 0.08 31.70 -19.40
C VAL A 491 -1.31 32.33 -19.56
N SER A 492 -1.42 33.59 -19.99
CA SER A 492 -2.70 34.24 -20.27
C SER A 492 -3.45 33.55 -21.41
N ALA A 493 -2.76 33.22 -22.51
CA ALA A 493 -3.36 32.52 -23.65
C ALA A 493 -3.81 31.11 -23.27
N LEU A 494 -2.96 30.39 -22.53
CA LEU A 494 -3.27 29.08 -21.96
C LEU A 494 -4.49 29.14 -21.04
N ALA A 495 -4.56 30.15 -20.17
CA ALA A 495 -5.66 30.35 -19.24
C ALA A 495 -6.97 30.67 -19.93
N ALA A 496 -6.96 31.62 -20.87
CA ALA A 496 -8.13 31.97 -21.67
C ALA A 496 -8.69 30.75 -22.42
N ASP A 497 -7.82 29.96 -23.05
CA ASP A 497 -8.22 28.76 -23.77
C ASP A 497 -8.86 27.73 -22.82
N ARG A 498 -8.16 27.29 -21.77
CA ARG A 498 -8.68 26.23 -20.88
C ARG A 498 -9.96 26.64 -20.14
N LEU A 499 -10.04 27.87 -19.64
CA LEU A 499 -11.22 28.36 -18.90
C LEU A 499 -12.42 28.59 -19.85
N SER A 500 -12.18 28.94 -21.12
CA SER A 500 -13.24 28.98 -22.13
C SER A 500 -13.70 27.58 -22.55
N GLY A 501 -12.80 26.60 -22.50
CA GLY A 501 -13.04 25.17 -22.75
C GLY A 501 -13.71 24.42 -21.60
N GLY A 502 -14.34 25.13 -20.65
CA GLY A 502 -15.20 24.54 -19.62
C GLY A 502 -14.54 24.22 -18.27
N ARG A 503 -13.23 24.46 -18.09
CA ARG A 503 -12.59 24.30 -16.78
C ARG A 503 -13.00 25.45 -15.87
N GLU A 504 -13.30 25.17 -14.61
CA GLU A 504 -13.69 26.19 -13.64
C GLU A 504 -12.50 26.98 -13.13
N TYR A 505 -11.34 26.33 -12.98
CA TYR A 505 -10.11 27.00 -12.53
C TYR A 505 -8.83 26.31 -13.00
N LEU A 506 -7.72 27.04 -12.94
CA LEU A 506 -6.36 26.55 -13.14
C LEU A 506 -5.58 26.61 -11.85
N CYS A 507 -4.68 25.65 -11.65
CA CYS A 507 -3.79 25.60 -10.50
C CYS A 507 -2.33 25.68 -10.94
N LEU A 508 -1.43 26.16 -10.08
CA LEU A 508 0.00 26.02 -10.30
C LEU A 508 0.76 25.93 -8.98
N PHE A 509 1.89 25.24 -9.02
CA PHE A 509 2.87 25.22 -7.95
C PHE A 509 4.08 26.08 -8.31
N TYR A 510 4.62 26.80 -7.33
CA TYR A 510 5.85 27.57 -7.52
C TYR A 510 6.70 27.62 -6.25
N ASP A 511 8.02 27.61 -6.41
CA ASP A 511 8.97 27.61 -5.29
C ASP A 511 9.61 28.98 -5.06
N ASN A 512 9.57 29.85 -6.07
CA ASN A 512 10.22 31.15 -6.05
C ASN A 512 9.19 32.29 -5.88
N PRO A 513 9.20 33.03 -4.76
CA PRO A 513 8.30 34.18 -4.53
C PRO A 513 8.31 35.24 -5.65
N ALA A 514 9.43 35.39 -6.38
CA ALA A 514 9.53 36.31 -7.51
C ALA A 514 8.64 35.88 -8.69
N ALA A 515 8.47 34.58 -8.93
CA ALA A 515 7.59 34.04 -9.97
C ALA A 515 6.11 34.30 -9.67
N GLY A 516 5.73 34.26 -8.37
CA GLY A 516 4.36 34.54 -7.92
C GLY A 516 3.83 35.92 -8.32
N LYS A 517 4.70 36.93 -8.54
CA LYS A 517 4.28 38.26 -8.99
C LYS A 517 3.63 38.24 -10.37
N ILE A 518 4.15 37.42 -11.29
CA ILE A 518 3.61 37.30 -12.65
C ILE A 518 2.20 36.72 -12.59
N TYR A 519 2.01 35.64 -11.85
CA TYR A 519 0.73 34.96 -11.72
C TYR A 519 -0.34 35.84 -11.05
N ARG A 520 0.02 36.59 -9.99
CA ARG A 520 -0.93 37.53 -9.35
C ARG A 520 -1.39 38.65 -10.30
N ARG A 521 -0.53 39.12 -11.21
CA ARG A 521 -0.93 40.11 -12.24
C ARG A 521 -1.95 39.54 -13.22
N LEU A 522 -1.83 38.25 -13.56
CA LEU A 522 -2.77 37.51 -14.41
C LEU A 522 -4.09 37.17 -13.71
N GLY A 523 -4.18 37.40 -12.39
CA GLY A 523 -5.38 37.12 -11.59
C GLY A 523 -5.31 35.87 -10.72
N PHE A 524 -4.20 35.12 -10.73
CA PHE A 524 -4.04 34.00 -9.80
C PHE A 524 -4.07 34.49 -8.36
N GLN A 525 -4.81 33.77 -7.52
CA GLN A 525 -4.94 34.01 -6.09
C GLN A 525 -4.14 32.95 -5.32
N ASP A 526 -3.55 33.34 -4.20
CA ASP A 526 -2.86 32.40 -3.32
C ASP A 526 -3.88 31.44 -2.68
N ALA A 527 -3.70 30.14 -2.90
CA ALA A 527 -4.59 29.09 -2.41
C ALA A 527 -3.98 28.33 -1.22
N GLY A 528 -2.66 28.34 -1.11
CA GLY A 528 -1.92 27.93 0.10
C GLY A 528 -0.61 27.25 -0.23
N GLN A 529 -0.32 26.11 0.40
CA GLN A 529 0.98 25.44 0.31
C GLN A 529 0.86 23.94 0.11
N TRP A 530 1.82 23.38 -0.61
CA TRP A 530 1.97 21.97 -0.90
C TRP A 530 3.30 21.48 -0.39
N ALA A 531 3.30 20.36 0.33
CA ALA A 531 4.53 19.70 0.75
C ALA A 531 4.76 18.46 -0.11
N MET A 532 6.02 18.20 -0.39
CA MET A 532 6.51 16.97 -0.99
C MET A 532 7.66 16.43 -0.16
N ALA A 533 7.75 15.11 -0.06
CA ALA A 533 8.77 14.40 0.67
C ALA A 533 9.23 13.16 -0.09
N VAL A 534 10.54 12.93 -0.05
CA VAL A 534 11.19 11.71 -0.55
C VAL A 534 12.02 11.10 0.59
N PRO A 535 12.06 9.76 0.76
CA PRO A 535 12.91 9.12 1.76
C PRO A 535 14.39 9.50 1.59
N GLU A 536 15.11 9.73 2.70
CA GLU A 536 16.54 10.10 2.72
C GLU A 536 17.47 8.99 2.21
N SER A 537 17.00 7.76 2.30
CA SER A 537 17.54 6.49 1.80
C SER A 537 16.36 5.51 1.73
N PRO A 538 16.42 4.35 1.06
CA PRO A 538 15.38 3.33 1.23
C PRO A 538 15.14 3.12 2.73
N ILE A 539 13.88 3.29 3.16
CA ILE A 539 13.48 3.46 4.56
C ILE A 539 14.15 2.36 5.41
N PRO A 540 15.02 2.70 6.38
CA PRO A 540 15.61 1.71 7.27
C PRO A 540 14.49 1.07 8.07
N VAL A 541 14.38 -0.25 7.98
CA VAL A 541 13.43 -1.03 8.77
C VAL A 541 13.96 -1.07 10.21
N LYS A 542 13.09 -0.79 11.18
CA LYS A 542 13.40 -0.98 12.60
C LYS A 542 13.92 -2.40 12.85
N GLU A 543 15.00 -2.52 13.59
CA GLU A 543 15.34 -3.77 14.28
C GLU A 543 14.29 -3.98 15.38
N GLU A 544 13.50 -5.05 15.30
CA GLU A 544 12.73 -5.61 16.41
C GLU A 544 13.22 -7.03 16.75
#